data_AF-A0A8D9FYR6-F1
#
_entry.id   AF-A0A8D9FYR6-F1
#
_cell.length_a   1.000
_cell.length_b   1.000
_cell.length_c   1.000
_cell.angle_alpha   90.00
_cell.angle_beta   90.00
_cell.angle_gamma   90.00
#
_symmetry.space_group_name_H-M   'P 1'
#
loop_
_entity.id
_entity.type
_entity.pdbx_description
1 polymer ?
#
loop_
_entity_poly.entity_id
_entity_poly.type
_entity_poly.pdbx_seq_one_letter_code
_entity_poly.pdbx_strand_id
1 'polypeptide(L)' 'MTAAFSNIKSLVILSDSLTLITLLKGKETRPGLSGILFDIYFFSSYFELISFSF' A
#
# COMPACT_ATOMS: atom_id res chain seq x y z
N MET A 1 5.99 -17.13 2.76
CA MET A 1 5.44 -16.02 1.94
C MET A 1 6.48 -15.37 1.03
N THR A 2 7.77 -15.40 1.39
CA THR A 2 8.89 -14.82 0.63
C THR A 2 9.05 -15.31 -0.81
N ALA A 3 8.78 -16.58 -1.11
CA ALA A 3 8.90 -17.13 -2.47
C ALA A 3 7.87 -16.55 -3.46
N ALA A 4 6.70 -16.10 -3.00
CA ALA A 4 5.73 -15.44 -3.86
C ALA A 4 6.19 -14.01 -4.23
N PHE A 5 6.81 -13.31 -3.27
CA PHE A 5 7.32 -11.95 -3.48
C PHE A 5 8.65 -11.91 -4.24
N SER A 6 9.46 -12.99 -4.24
CA SER A 6 10.70 -13.01 -5.04
C SER A 6 10.46 -12.92 -6.55
N ASN A 7 9.27 -13.32 -7.01
CA ASN A 7 8.89 -13.29 -8.43
C ASN A 7 7.89 -12.16 -8.75
N ILE A 8 7.38 -11.46 -7.74
CA ILE A 8 6.44 -10.34 -7.92
C ILE A 8 7.10 -9.08 -7.38
N LYS A 9 7.60 -8.25 -8.31
CA LYS A 9 8.39 -7.06 -7.98
C LYS A 9 7.55 -5.79 -7.80
N SER A 10 6.32 -5.76 -8.32
CA SER A 10 5.48 -4.57 -8.34
C SER A 10 4.12 -4.79 -7.68
N LEU A 11 3.64 -3.75 -7.00
CA LEU A 11 2.32 -3.67 -6.39
C LEU A 11 1.60 -2.41 -6.93
N VAL A 12 0.36 -2.61 -7.37
CA VAL A 12 -0.55 -1.51 -7.75
C VAL A 12 -1.72 -1.52 -6.77
N ILE A 13 -1.93 -0.39 -6.09
CA ILE A 13 -3.07 -0.20 -5.19
C ILE A 13 -4.11 0.64 -5.91
N LEU A 14 -5.26 0.02 -6.16
CA LEU A 14 -6.42 0.61 -6.82
C LEU A 14 -7.47 0.97 -5.77
N SER A 15 -7.90 2.23 -5.73
CA SER A 15 -8.90 2.69 -4.77
C SER A 15 -9.64 3.92 -5.28
N ASP A 16 -10.96 3.84 -5.31
CA ASP A 16 -11.90 4.93 -5.58
C ASP A 16 -11.99 5.97 -4.44
N SER A 17 -11.27 5.75 -3.34
CA SER A 17 -11.09 6.72 -2.26
C SER A 17 -9.85 7.58 -2.48
N LEU A 18 -10.06 8.83 -2.91
CA LEU A 18 -8.97 9.80 -3.07
C LEU A 18 -8.27 10.05 -1.72
N THR A 19 -9.03 10.08 -0.62
CA THR A 19 -8.50 10.25 0.74
C THR A 19 -7.52 9.13 1.11
N LEU A 20 -7.84 7.88 0.80
CA LEU A 20 -6.93 6.76 1.08
C LEU A 20 -5.66 6.88 0.24
N ILE A 21 -5.79 7.16 -1.06
CA ILE A 21 -4.66 7.33 -1.97
C ILE A 21 -3.74 8.48 -1.51
N THR A 22 -4.29 9.61 -1.06
CA THR A 22 -3.50 10.73 -0.55
C THR A 22 -2.76 10.38 0.73
N LEU A 23 -3.41 9.67 1.66
CA LEU A 23 -2.76 9.23 2.91
C LEU A 23 -1.60 8.26 2.62
N LEU A 24 -1.82 7.31 1.71
CA LEU A 24 -0.80 6.34 1.31
C LEU A 24 0.40 7.01 0.64
N LYS A 25 0.18 7.95 -0.28
CA LYS A 25 1.24 8.73 -0.93
C LYS A 25 2.00 9.63 0.05
N GLY A 26 1.29 10.24 0.99
CA GLY A 26 1.87 11.12 2.02
C GLY A 26 2.56 10.36 3.17
N LYS A 27 2.43 9.03 3.23
CA LYS A 27 2.80 8.21 4.40
C LYS A 27 2.18 8.73 5.70
N GLU A 28 0.97 9.29 5.59
CA GLU A 28 0.26 9.91 6.69
C GLU A 28 -0.52 8.84 7.48
N THR A 29 -0.69 9.09 8.77
CA THR A 29 -1.50 8.21 9.63
C THR A 29 -2.80 8.89 9.99
N ARG A 30 -3.89 8.12 9.99
CA ARG A 30 -5.20 8.57 10.46
C ARG A 30 -5.74 7.52 11.43
N PRO A 31 -6.06 7.86 12.69
CA PRO A 31 -6.45 6.88 13.70
C PRO A 31 -7.58 5.95 13.26
N GLY A 32 -8.62 6.49 12.60
CA GLY A 32 -9.75 5.72 12.09
C GLY A 32 -9.45 4.82 10.87
N LEU A 33 -8.27 4.95 10.25
CA LEU A 33 -7.80 4.13 9.13
C LEU A 33 -6.51 3.38 9.46
N SER A 34 -6.11 3.34 10.74
CA SER A 34 -4.83 2.77 11.17
C SER A 34 -4.65 1.32 10.77
N GLY A 35 -5.70 0.49 10.87
CA GLY A 35 -5.65 -0.92 10.46
C GLY A 35 -5.32 -1.09 8.98
N ILE A 36 -6.12 -0.49 8.08
CA ILE A 36 -5.91 -0.63 6.64
C ILE A 36 -4.59 -0.01 6.17
N LEU A 37 -4.18 1.13 6.75
CA LEU A 37 -2.89 1.74 6.44
C LEU A 37 -1.73 0.84 6.87
N PHE A 38 -1.82 0.25 8.08
CA PHE A 38 -0.81 -0.70 8.56
C PHE A 38 -0.67 -1.90 7.62
N ASP A 39 -1.78 -2.54 7.26
CA ASP A 39 -1.76 -3.70 6.38
C ASP A 39 -1.13 -3.35 5.02
N ILE A 40 -1.55 -2.24 4.42
CA ILE A 40 -1.01 -1.79 3.13
C ILE A 40 0.50 -1.53 3.25
N TYR A 41 0.98 -0.83 4.30
CA TYR A 41 2.40 -0.58 4.49
C TYR A 41 3.20 -1.85 4.74
N PHE A 42 2.65 -2.77 5.55
CA PHE A 42 3.27 -4.05 5.84
C PHE A 42 3.46 -4.86 4.55
N PHE A 43 2.41 -5.03 3.74
CA PHE A 43 2.52 -5.76 2.47
C PHE A 43 3.36 -5.04 1.44
N SER A 44 3.27 -3.70 1.36
CA SER A 44 4.07 -2.89 0.43
C SER A 44 5.57 -3.07 0.65
N SER A 45 6.02 -3.34 1.88
CA SER A 45 7.44 -3.54 2.21
C SER A 45 8.09 -4.72 1.47
N TYR A 46 7.30 -5.64 0.91
CA TYR A 46 7.79 -6.80 0.16
C TYR A 46 7.99 -6.54 -1.34
N PHE A 47 7.63 -5.35 -1.84
CA PHE A 47 7.69 -5.03 -3.28
C PHE A 47 8.73 -3.94 -3.58
N GLU A 48 9.38 -4.03 -4.74
CA GLU A 48 10.38 -3.05 -5.20
C GLU A 48 9.71 -1.79 -5.75
N LEU A 49 8.58 -1.96 -6.46
CA LEU A 49 7.83 -0.87 -7.08
C LEU A 49 6.41 -0.83 -6.54
N ILE A 50 6.01 0.31 -5.99
CA ILE A 50 4.65 0.55 -5.51
C ILE A 50 4.05 1.71 -6.29
N SER A 51 2.83 1.53 -6.78
CA SER A 51 2.07 2.57 -7.47
C SER A 51 0.64 2.63 -6.95
N PHE A 52 0.04 3.80 -7.08
CA PHE A 52 -1.30 4.10 -6.58
C PHE A 52 -2.14 4.66 -7.72
N SER A 53 -3.30 4.05 -7.95
CA SER A 53 -4.27 4.51 -8.93
C SER A 53 -5.62 4.76 -8.25
N PHE A 54 -6.21 5.89 -8.60
CA PHE A 54 -7.59 6.19 -8.28
C PHE A 54 -8.51 5.45 -9.25
#